data_AF-A0ABD6CAR8-F1
#
_entry.id   AF-A0ABD6CAR8-F1
#
_cell.length_a   1.000
_cell.length_b   1.000
_cell.length_c   1.000
_cell.angle_alpha   90.00
_cell.angle_beta   90.00
_cell.angle_gamma   90.00
#
_symmetry.space_group_name_H-M   'P 1'
#
loop_
_entity.id
_entity.type
_entity.pdbx_description
1 polymer ?
#
loop_
_entity_poly.entity_id
_entity_poly.type
_entity_poly.pdbx_seq_one_letter_code
_entity_poly.pdbx_strand_id
1 'polypeptide(L)'
;MAIDIACGMEVDPEDPGAVTEIDGVEYYFCSEGCKEQFQADPQKFLAAAFPFLNEIEDMQTPRLPYGGVRGEFELSVADEEQLGVGDEVSLTRSLTDDEVRQFARITSDTNALHLNDEFAERTRFGRRIAHGTLVSGLISAALAAFPGMTIYLSQELEFVAPADVGDTFTARCRIVDRLANDRFRVATHVENQDDDIVIQGTATILIDDLPHLH
;
A
#
# COMPACT_ATOMS: atom_id res chain seq x y z
N MET A 1 -0.28 24.41 1.12
CA MET A 1 0.31 24.47 2.46
C MET A 1 1.20 23.25 2.66
N ALA A 2 2.49 23.47 2.85
CA ALA A 2 3.46 22.46 3.30
C ALA A 2 3.47 22.44 4.84
N ILE A 3 4.08 21.40 5.43
CA ILE A 3 4.30 21.31 6.87
C ILE A 3 5.80 21.36 7.13
N ASP A 4 6.23 22.27 8.00
CA ASP A 4 7.60 22.33 8.52
C ASP A 4 7.85 21.07 9.38
N ILE A 5 8.72 20.17 8.90
CA ILE A 5 9.01 18.89 9.55
C ILE A 5 9.76 19.03 10.89
N ALA A 6 10.40 20.17 11.14
CA ALA A 6 11.13 20.40 12.38
C ALA A 6 10.19 20.77 13.54
N CYS A 7 9.10 21.52 13.26
CA CYS A 7 8.22 22.05 14.30
C CYS A 7 6.72 21.73 14.14
N GLY A 8 6.28 21.29 12.97
CA GLY A 8 4.88 20.94 12.66
C GLY A 8 3.98 22.10 12.22
N MET A 9 4.52 23.29 11.94
CA MET A 9 3.73 24.43 11.48
C MET A 9 3.39 24.36 9.99
N GLU A 10 2.24 24.91 9.61
CA GLU A 10 1.88 25.09 8.20
C GLU A 10 2.69 26.23 7.57
N VAL A 11 3.24 25.98 6.38
CA VAL A 11 4.06 26.90 5.60
C VAL A 11 3.46 27.07 4.21
N ASP A 12 3.44 28.29 3.71
CA ASP A 12 3.10 28.55 2.31
C ASP A 12 4.32 28.27 1.42
N PRO A 13 4.26 27.30 0.48
CA PRO A 13 5.37 27.01 -0.42
C PRO A 13 5.74 28.17 -1.35
N GLU A 14 4.82 29.12 -1.58
CA GLU A 14 5.09 30.30 -2.40
C GLU A 14 5.82 31.41 -1.63
N ASP A 15 5.80 31.37 -0.29
CA ASP A 15 6.48 32.34 0.60
C ASP A 15 7.01 31.67 1.90
N PRO A 16 7.99 30.75 1.79
CA PRO A 16 8.51 30.04 2.96
C PRO A 16 9.54 30.87 3.73
N GLY A 17 9.62 30.64 5.05
CA GLY A 17 10.65 31.26 5.88
C GLY A 17 12.07 30.75 5.58
N ALA A 18 12.19 29.50 5.10
CA ALA A 18 13.40 28.92 4.54
C ALA A 18 13.11 27.66 3.71
N VAL A 19 14.05 27.26 2.84
CA VAL A 19 13.95 26.05 2.00
C VAL A 19 15.28 25.30 1.99
N THR A 20 15.23 23.97 1.91
CA THR A 20 16.38 23.13 1.56
C THR A 20 15.93 21.99 0.66
N GLU A 21 16.86 21.44 -0.13
CA GLU A 21 16.63 20.23 -0.94
C GLU A 21 17.53 19.10 -0.43
N ILE A 22 16.97 17.89 -0.29
CA ILE A 22 17.72 16.67 0.00
C ILE A 22 17.18 15.58 -0.93
N ASP A 23 18.08 14.92 -1.66
CA ASP A 23 17.77 13.81 -2.58
C ASP A 23 16.63 14.12 -3.58
N GLY A 24 16.58 15.35 -4.08
CA GLY A 24 15.56 15.80 -5.05
C GLY A 24 14.22 16.19 -4.45
N VAL A 25 14.10 16.25 -3.12
CA VAL A 25 12.89 16.67 -2.40
C VAL A 25 13.11 18.02 -1.73
N GLU A 26 12.27 19.00 -2.05
CA GLU A 26 12.26 20.31 -1.38
C GLU A 26 11.49 20.25 -0.06
N TYR A 27 12.08 20.80 0.99
CA TYR A 27 11.49 20.95 2.32
C TYR A 27 11.34 22.43 2.66
N TYR A 28 10.14 22.82 3.10
CA TYR A 28 9.77 24.19 3.43
C TYR A 28 9.71 24.38 4.95
N PHE A 29 10.30 25.46 5.46
CA PHE A 29 10.39 25.75 6.88
C PHE A 29 9.80 27.11 7.21
N CYS A 30 9.24 27.24 8.41
CA CYS A 30 8.68 28.48 8.92
C CYS A 30 9.77 29.53 9.22
N SER A 31 11.03 29.10 9.35
CA SER A 31 12.17 29.95 9.69
C SER A 31 13.50 29.27 9.38
N GLU A 32 14.56 30.06 9.21
CA GLU A 32 15.93 29.55 9.03
C GLU A 32 16.38 28.68 10.22
N GLY A 33 15.94 28.99 11.44
CA GLY A 33 16.27 28.19 12.62
C GLY A 33 15.70 26.76 12.59
N CYS A 34 14.51 26.57 12.00
CA CYS A 34 13.93 25.23 11.82
C CYS A 34 14.67 24.44 10.74
N LYS A 35 15.08 25.12 9.66
CA LYS A 35 15.95 24.52 8.64
C LYS A 35 17.31 24.13 9.20
N GLU A 36 17.96 24.97 10.00
CA GLU A 36 19.26 24.67 10.62
C GLU A 36 19.16 23.47 11.57
N GLN A 37 18.08 23.39 12.37
CA GLN A 37 17.80 22.22 13.21
C GLN A 37 17.65 20.94 12.39
N PHE A 38 16.88 21.02 11.29
CA PHE A 38 16.73 19.91 10.36
C PHE A 38 18.06 19.52 9.71
N GLN A 39 18.85 20.46 9.21
CA GLN A 39 20.13 20.20 8.54
C GLN A 39 21.22 19.66 9.49
N ALA A 40 21.14 19.97 10.78
CA ALA A 40 22.09 19.48 11.78
C ALA A 40 21.97 17.96 12.00
N ASP A 41 20.76 17.41 11.83
CA ASP A 41 20.50 15.97 11.92
C ASP A 41 19.24 15.60 11.11
N PRO A 42 19.31 15.58 9.76
CA PRO A 42 18.12 15.37 8.93
C PRO A 42 17.49 14.01 9.18
N GLN A 43 18.32 13.00 9.44
CA GLN A 43 17.89 11.63 9.70
C GLN A 43 17.02 11.56 10.93
N LYS A 44 17.25 12.34 11.99
CA LYS A 44 16.37 12.36 13.16
C LYS A 44 14.96 12.83 12.83
N PHE A 45 14.81 13.86 12.00
CA PHE A 45 13.49 14.39 11.63
C PHE A 45 12.81 13.52 10.57
N LEU A 46 13.58 12.99 9.63
CA LEU A 46 13.10 12.03 8.64
C LEU A 46 12.71 10.70 9.30
N ALA A 47 13.49 10.18 10.26
CA ALA A 47 13.18 8.96 11.00
C ALA A 47 12.02 9.15 11.99
N ALA A 48 11.89 10.32 12.62
CA ALA A 48 10.74 10.62 13.48
C ALA A 48 9.45 10.83 12.67
N ALA A 49 9.55 11.35 11.45
CA ALA A 49 8.43 11.39 10.51
C ALA A 49 8.16 10.02 9.85
N PHE A 50 9.15 9.13 9.80
CA PHE A 50 9.11 7.83 9.12
C PHE A 50 9.86 6.73 9.91
N PRO A 51 9.25 6.14 10.95
CA PRO A 51 9.91 5.19 11.85
C PRO A 51 10.19 3.78 11.28
N PHE A 52 9.97 3.54 9.98
CA PHE A 52 9.97 2.19 9.38
C PHE A 52 11.03 1.97 8.28
N LEU A 53 12.01 2.88 8.14
CA LEU A 53 13.05 2.77 7.10
C LEU A 53 14.06 1.62 7.31
N ASN A 54 14.00 0.86 8.40
CA ASN A 54 15.05 -0.11 8.77
C ASN A 54 14.72 -1.60 8.53
N GLU A 55 13.59 -1.99 7.92
CA GLU A 55 13.17 -3.41 7.94
C GLU A 55 12.79 -4.04 6.59
N ILE A 56 13.42 -3.65 5.48
CA ILE A 56 13.44 -4.49 4.26
C ILE A 56 14.84 -4.46 3.65
N GLU A 57 15.82 -5.01 4.37
CA GLU A 57 17.13 -5.31 3.79
C GLU A 57 17.00 -6.55 2.90
N ASP A 58 17.45 -6.45 1.64
CA ASP A 58 17.69 -7.51 0.64
C ASP A 58 16.66 -7.86 -0.44
N MET A 59 15.48 -7.23 -0.54
CA MET A 59 14.58 -7.48 -1.69
C MET A 59 14.75 -6.41 -2.78
N GLN A 60 15.31 -6.79 -3.95
CA GLN A 60 15.36 -5.93 -5.15
C GLN A 60 13.97 -5.75 -5.79
N THR A 61 12.98 -5.28 -5.03
CA THR A 61 11.70 -4.85 -5.61
C THR A 61 11.78 -3.37 -5.94
N PRO A 62 11.30 -2.93 -7.13
CA PRO A 62 11.33 -1.53 -7.54
C PRO A 62 10.18 -0.77 -6.84
N ARG A 63 10.25 -0.66 -5.51
CA ARG A 63 9.26 0.05 -4.69
C ARG A 63 9.82 1.38 -4.25
N LEU A 64 9.14 2.45 -4.63
CA LEU A 64 9.38 3.76 -4.03
C LEU A 64 8.74 3.79 -2.64
N PRO A 65 9.39 4.41 -1.64
CA PRO A 65 8.79 4.67 -0.34
C PRO A 65 7.74 5.80 -0.44
N TYR A 66 6.72 5.60 -1.27
CA TYR A 66 5.64 6.58 -1.48
C TYR A 66 4.52 6.37 -0.45
N GLY A 67 4.17 7.41 0.29
CA GLY A 67 3.02 7.41 1.20
C GLY A 67 3.17 6.57 2.47
N GLY A 68 4.37 6.02 2.74
CA GLY A 68 4.62 5.05 3.80
C GLY A 68 3.94 3.74 3.46
N VAL A 69 4.70 2.79 2.90
CA VAL A 69 4.21 1.42 2.70
C VAL A 69 3.78 0.87 4.07
N ARG A 70 2.48 0.64 4.25
CA ARG A 70 1.90 0.10 5.49
C ARG A 70 1.62 -1.38 5.31
N GLY A 71 2.08 -2.21 6.23
CA GLY A 71 1.82 -3.64 6.24
C GLY A 71 3.08 -4.50 6.22
N GLU A 72 2.88 -5.75 6.60
CA GLU A 72 3.90 -6.80 6.59
C GLU A 72 3.79 -7.56 5.28
N PHE A 73 4.90 -7.61 4.53
CA PHE A 73 5.00 -8.40 3.31
C PHE A 73 5.69 -9.72 3.62
N GLU A 74 5.17 -10.81 3.08
CA GLU A 74 5.82 -12.12 3.14
C GLU A 74 6.03 -12.61 1.70
N LEU A 75 7.23 -13.13 1.45
CA LEU A 75 7.59 -13.77 0.19
C LEU A 75 7.96 -15.23 0.49
N SER A 76 7.31 -16.14 -0.21
CA SER A 76 7.62 -17.57 -0.17
C SER A 76 7.85 -18.07 -1.59
N VAL A 77 9.11 -18.02 -2.03
CA VAL A 77 9.55 -18.49 -3.36
C VAL A 77 10.59 -19.60 -3.23
N ALA A 78 10.54 -20.57 -4.14
CA ALA A 78 11.54 -21.64 -4.19
C ALA A 78 12.87 -21.17 -4.81
N ASP A 79 12.81 -20.27 -5.79
CA ASP A 79 13.95 -19.67 -6.48
C ASP A 79 13.57 -18.24 -6.93
N GLU A 80 14.26 -17.23 -6.39
CA GLU A 80 14.02 -15.82 -6.72
C GLU A 80 14.35 -15.47 -8.18
N GLU A 81 15.23 -16.24 -8.82
CA GLU A 81 15.59 -16.07 -10.24
C GLU A 81 14.61 -16.83 -11.17
N GLN A 82 13.85 -17.79 -10.65
CA GLN A 82 12.97 -18.66 -11.43
C GLN A 82 11.62 -18.93 -10.77
N LEU A 83 10.71 -17.97 -10.91
CA LEU A 83 9.35 -18.11 -10.42
C LEU A 83 8.58 -19.26 -11.08
N GLY A 84 7.84 -20.00 -10.27
CA GLY A 84 7.15 -21.23 -10.65
C GLY A 84 5.85 -21.45 -9.88
N VAL A 85 5.18 -22.56 -10.20
CA VAL A 85 3.94 -22.96 -9.53
C VAL A 85 4.23 -23.29 -8.07
N GLY A 86 3.43 -22.72 -7.17
CA GLY A 86 3.57 -22.85 -5.72
C GLY A 86 4.17 -21.61 -5.05
N ASP A 87 4.88 -20.77 -5.80
CA ASP A 87 5.41 -19.51 -5.27
C ASP A 87 4.29 -18.56 -4.87
N GLU A 88 4.49 -17.87 -3.75
CA GLU A 88 3.47 -17.07 -3.10
C GLU A 88 4.05 -15.77 -2.54
N VAL A 89 3.25 -14.71 -2.65
CA VAL A 89 3.46 -13.43 -1.97
C VAL A 89 2.23 -13.11 -1.15
N SER A 90 2.41 -12.46 -0.01
CA SER A 90 1.31 -11.90 0.77
C SER A 90 1.60 -10.53 1.34
N LEU A 91 0.52 -9.82 1.61
CA LEU A 91 0.52 -8.53 2.31
C LEU A 91 -0.53 -8.57 3.42
N THR A 92 -0.09 -8.33 4.65
CA THR A 92 -0.95 -8.20 5.82
C THR A 92 -0.97 -6.76 6.29
N ARG A 93 -2.13 -6.12 6.36
CA ARG A 93 -2.26 -4.78 6.95
C ARG A 93 -3.68 -4.45 7.40
N SER A 94 -3.78 -3.52 8.35
CA SER A 94 -5.06 -2.95 8.76
C SER A 94 -5.51 -1.82 7.82
N LEU A 95 -6.82 -1.74 7.55
CA LEU A 95 -7.42 -0.65 6.78
C LEU A 95 -8.16 0.32 7.70
N THR A 96 -7.74 1.58 7.70
CA THR A 96 -8.26 2.60 8.62
C THR A 96 -9.51 3.31 8.07
N ASP A 97 -10.27 3.95 8.96
CA ASP A 97 -11.40 4.81 8.58
C ASP A 97 -11.00 5.96 7.65
N ASP A 98 -9.79 6.51 7.86
CA ASP A 98 -9.25 7.56 6.99
C ASP A 98 -9.04 7.06 5.56
N GLU A 99 -8.50 5.86 5.37
CA GLU A 99 -8.34 5.25 4.05
C GLU A 99 -9.67 4.97 3.36
N VAL A 100 -10.71 4.54 4.09
CA VAL A 100 -12.07 4.39 3.55
C VAL A 100 -12.60 5.73 3.04
N ARG A 101 -12.38 6.82 3.79
CA ARG A 101 -12.78 8.17 3.38
C ARG A 101 -11.96 8.69 2.19
N GLN A 102 -10.65 8.44 2.18
CA GLN A 102 -9.77 8.81 1.06
C GLN A 102 -10.18 8.07 -0.21
N PHE A 103 -10.47 6.78 -0.12
CA PHE A 103 -10.93 5.98 -1.24
C PHE A 103 -12.25 6.50 -1.80
N ALA A 104 -13.22 6.83 -0.95
CA ALA A 104 -14.47 7.45 -1.37
C ALA A 104 -14.27 8.79 -2.11
N ARG A 105 -13.30 9.61 -1.66
CA ARG A 105 -12.96 10.87 -2.33
C ARG A 105 -12.33 10.65 -3.71
N ILE A 106 -11.41 9.70 -3.82
CA ILE A 106 -10.66 9.44 -5.07
C ILE A 106 -11.55 8.77 -6.12
N THR A 107 -12.38 7.81 -5.70
CA THR A 107 -13.24 7.04 -6.61
C THR A 107 -14.62 7.67 -6.84
N SER A 108 -14.97 8.68 -6.04
CA SER A 108 -16.33 9.25 -5.94
C SER A 108 -17.39 8.26 -5.43
N ASP A 109 -17.02 7.06 -4.96
CA ASP A 109 -17.94 6.15 -4.29
C ASP A 109 -18.23 6.62 -2.86
N THR A 110 -19.21 7.51 -2.77
CA THR A 110 -19.68 8.14 -1.54
C THR A 110 -20.91 7.44 -0.96
N ASN A 111 -21.12 6.16 -1.27
CA ASN A 111 -22.24 5.39 -0.72
C ASN A 111 -22.24 5.48 0.82
N ALA A 112 -23.39 5.88 1.38
CA ALA A 112 -23.55 6.12 2.81
C ALA A 112 -23.23 4.88 3.66
N LEU A 113 -23.34 3.67 3.10
CA LEU A 113 -22.96 2.42 3.74
C LEU A 113 -21.49 2.42 4.25
N HIS A 114 -20.58 3.13 3.57
CA HIS A 114 -19.17 3.18 3.93
C HIS A 114 -18.81 4.35 4.86
N LEU A 115 -19.67 5.39 4.92
CA LEU A 115 -19.29 6.70 5.47
C LEU A 115 -20.16 7.21 6.63
N ASN A 116 -21.35 6.63 6.82
CA ASN A 116 -22.33 7.10 7.81
C ASN A 116 -22.80 5.95 8.72
N ASP A 117 -22.49 6.02 10.01
CA ASP A 117 -22.85 5.00 11.01
C ASP A 117 -24.37 4.85 11.16
N GLU A 118 -25.11 5.95 11.31
CA GLU A 118 -26.58 5.94 11.48
C GLU A 118 -27.30 5.27 10.29
N PHE A 119 -26.81 5.52 9.07
CA PHE A 119 -27.33 4.87 7.88
C PHE A 119 -26.99 3.38 7.89
N ALA A 120 -25.74 3.03 8.18
CA ALA A 120 -25.24 1.66 8.12
C ALA A 120 -25.88 0.75 9.19
N GLU A 121 -26.14 1.26 10.39
CA GLU A 121 -26.90 0.60 11.46
C GLU A 121 -28.30 0.15 11.02
N ARG A 122 -28.89 0.86 10.06
CA ARG A 122 -30.23 0.56 9.53
C ARG A 122 -30.21 -0.44 8.37
N THR A 123 -29.04 -0.86 7.92
CA THR A 123 -28.87 -1.86 6.86
C THR A 123 -28.77 -3.27 7.45
N ARG A 124 -28.77 -4.29 6.58
CA ARG A 124 -28.54 -5.68 6.99
C ARG A 124 -27.17 -5.92 7.66
N PHE A 125 -26.21 -5.02 7.47
CA PHE A 125 -24.87 -5.14 8.04
C PHE A 125 -24.82 -4.62 9.49
N GLY A 126 -25.72 -3.71 9.87
CA GLY A 126 -25.79 -3.11 11.20
C GLY A 126 -24.60 -2.23 11.58
N ARG A 127 -23.67 -1.98 10.67
CA ARG A 127 -22.45 -1.18 10.84
C ARG A 127 -21.86 -0.82 9.48
N ARG A 128 -20.92 0.13 9.45
CA ARG A 128 -20.17 0.47 8.24
C ARG A 128 -19.23 -0.66 7.85
N ILE A 129 -19.08 -0.84 6.55
CA ILE A 129 -18.12 -1.79 5.96
C ILE A 129 -17.20 -1.02 5.02
N ALA A 130 -15.96 -1.48 4.83
CA ALA A 130 -15.04 -0.93 3.85
C ALA A 130 -15.53 -1.21 2.42
N HIS A 131 -15.09 -0.41 1.44
CA HIS A 131 -15.32 -0.70 0.04
C HIS A 131 -14.59 -1.99 -0.34
N GLY A 132 -15.30 -2.97 -0.92
CA GLY A 132 -14.65 -4.22 -1.36
C GLY A 132 -13.52 -3.96 -2.36
N THR A 133 -13.65 -2.94 -3.20
CA THR A 133 -12.61 -2.53 -4.17
C THR A 133 -11.37 -1.90 -3.52
N LEU A 134 -11.53 -1.24 -2.37
CA LEU A 134 -10.40 -0.78 -1.55
C LEU A 134 -9.62 -1.98 -0.99
N VAL A 135 -10.35 -2.95 -0.42
CA VAL A 135 -9.76 -4.19 0.12
C VAL A 135 -9.09 -5.01 -0.97
N SER A 136 -9.70 -5.14 -2.15
CA SER A 136 -9.07 -5.84 -3.28
C SER A 136 -7.80 -5.15 -3.79
N GLY A 137 -7.61 -3.85 -3.51
CA GLY A 137 -6.38 -3.13 -3.81
C GLY A 137 -5.14 -3.73 -3.14
N LEU A 138 -5.31 -4.43 -2.01
CA LEU A 138 -4.23 -5.16 -1.33
C LEU A 138 -3.63 -6.26 -2.20
N ILE A 139 -4.42 -6.88 -3.07
CA ILE A 139 -3.95 -7.89 -4.02
C ILE A 139 -2.92 -7.27 -4.97
N SER A 140 -3.18 -6.06 -5.47
CA SER A 140 -2.24 -5.34 -6.35
C SER A 140 -0.90 -5.11 -5.66
N ALA A 141 -0.94 -4.64 -4.41
CA ALA A 141 0.26 -4.40 -3.63
C ALA A 141 1.01 -5.69 -3.27
N ALA A 142 0.29 -6.80 -3.00
CA ALA A 142 0.89 -8.11 -2.78
C ALA A 142 1.58 -8.62 -4.06
N LEU A 143 0.91 -8.61 -5.20
CA LEU A 143 1.46 -9.06 -6.49
C LEU A 143 2.77 -8.33 -6.86
N ALA A 144 2.87 -7.03 -6.56
CA ALA A 144 4.08 -6.25 -6.79
C ALA A 144 5.26 -6.66 -5.89
N ALA A 145 5.12 -7.67 -5.01
CA ALA A 145 6.19 -8.22 -4.19
C ALA A 145 6.90 -9.40 -4.85
N PHE A 146 6.36 -9.95 -5.95
CA PHE A 146 7.11 -10.93 -6.73
C PHE A 146 8.42 -10.30 -7.25
N PRO A 147 9.54 -11.05 -7.22
CA PRO A 147 10.79 -10.64 -7.86
C PRO A 147 10.58 -10.25 -9.32
N GLY A 148 11.26 -9.18 -9.75
CA GLY A 148 11.12 -8.62 -11.10
C GLY A 148 10.06 -7.54 -11.23
N MET A 149 9.77 -7.15 -12.46
CA MET A 149 8.75 -6.15 -12.79
C MET A 149 7.41 -6.83 -13.07
N THR A 150 6.53 -6.86 -12.06
CA THR A 150 5.21 -7.47 -12.19
C THR A 150 4.23 -6.54 -12.92
N ILE A 151 3.64 -7.02 -14.02
CA ILE A 151 2.58 -6.38 -14.80
C ILE A 151 1.27 -7.13 -14.57
N TYR A 152 0.30 -6.43 -14.00
CA TYR A 152 -1.01 -6.98 -13.64
C TYR A 152 -2.00 -6.88 -14.80
N LEU A 153 -2.22 -8.00 -15.52
CA LEU A 153 -2.94 -8.01 -16.80
C LEU A 153 -4.46 -8.13 -16.66
N SER A 154 -4.94 -8.96 -15.72
CA SER A 154 -6.37 -9.15 -15.49
C SER A 154 -6.64 -9.65 -14.07
N GLN A 155 -7.84 -9.36 -13.57
CA GLN A 155 -8.30 -9.83 -12.27
C GLN A 155 -9.79 -10.20 -12.32
N GLU A 156 -10.14 -11.35 -11.76
CA GLU A 156 -11.51 -11.78 -11.47
C GLU A 156 -11.71 -11.85 -9.94
N LEU A 157 -12.84 -11.35 -9.43
CA LEU A 157 -13.10 -11.26 -7.98
C LEU A 157 -14.53 -11.70 -7.63
N GLU A 158 -14.63 -12.37 -6.49
CA GLU A 158 -15.86 -12.62 -5.75
C GLU A 158 -15.75 -12.01 -4.35
N PHE A 159 -16.75 -11.23 -3.93
CA PHE A 159 -16.83 -10.66 -2.59
C PHE A 159 -17.68 -11.58 -1.70
N VAL A 160 -17.01 -12.39 -0.89
CA VAL A 160 -17.60 -13.52 -0.15
C VAL A 160 -18.22 -13.07 1.16
N ALA A 161 -17.58 -12.13 1.86
CA ALA A 161 -18.02 -11.60 3.16
C ALA A 161 -17.78 -10.07 3.24
N PRO A 162 -18.51 -9.35 4.11
CA PRO A 162 -18.24 -7.94 4.35
C PRO A 162 -16.86 -7.75 5.01
N ALA A 163 -16.21 -6.64 4.68
CA ALA A 163 -14.95 -6.23 5.28
C ALA A 163 -15.22 -5.10 6.28
N ASP A 164 -14.87 -5.27 7.55
CA ASP A 164 -15.13 -4.23 8.55
C ASP A 164 -14.06 -3.14 8.51
N VAL A 165 -14.47 -1.93 8.89
CA VAL A 165 -13.54 -0.79 8.98
C VAL A 165 -12.65 -0.98 10.20
N GLY A 166 -11.32 -0.93 10.01
CA GLY A 166 -10.33 -1.16 11.06
C GLY A 166 -9.80 -2.59 11.13
N ASP A 167 -10.40 -3.53 10.40
CA ASP A 167 -9.93 -4.91 10.31
C ASP A 167 -8.52 -5.01 9.73
N THR A 168 -7.85 -6.11 10.08
CA THR A 168 -6.58 -6.49 9.49
C THR A 168 -6.83 -7.53 8.42
N PHE A 169 -6.33 -7.25 7.21
CA PHE A 169 -6.53 -8.11 6.05
C PHE A 169 -5.20 -8.68 5.57
N THR A 170 -5.23 -9.95 5.18
CA THR A 170 -4.11 -10.65 4.56
C THR A 170 -4.49 -10.98 3.12
N ALA A 171 -3.86 -10.31 2.15
CA ALA A 171 -3.98 -10.67 0.74
C ALA A 171 -2.89 -11.68 0.37
N ARG A 172 -3.27 -12.86 -0.09
CA ARG A 172 -2.35 -13.92 -0.55
C ARG A 172 -2.50 -14.16 -2.04
N CYS A 173 -1.37 -14.26 -2.73
CA CYS A 173 -1.29 -14.44 -4.17
C CYS A 173 -0.34 -15.60 -4.49
N ARG A 174 -0.87 -16.73 -4.96
CA ARG A 174 -0.10 -17.93 -5.26
C ARG A 174 -0.11 -18.26 -6.75
N ILE A 175 1.05 -18.47 -7.35
CA ILE A 175 1.16 -18.94 -8.73
C ILE A 175 0.61 -20.38 -8.80
N VAL A 176 -0.44 -20.58 -9.60
CA VAL A 176 -1.11 -21.88 -9.78
C VAL A 176 -0.91 -22.47 -11.17
N ASP A 177 -0.48 -21.67 -12.14
CA ASP A 177 -0.22 -22.13 -13.51
C ASP A 177 0.81 -21.22 -14.20
N ARG A 178 1.67 -21.82 -15.03
CA ARG A 178 2.59 -21.08 -15.91
C ARG A 178 2.00 -21.08 -17.31
N LEU A 179 1.75 -19.88 -17.83
CA LEU A 179 1.21 -19.63 -19.16
C LEU A 179 2.36 -19.31 -20.13
N ALA A 180 2.04 -19.10 -21.41
CA ALA A 180 3.04 -18.71 -22.41
C ALA A 180 3.48 -17.24 -22.25
N ASN A 181 4.70 -16.93 -22.70
CA ASN A 181 5.30 -15.59 -22.71
C ASN A 181 5.41 -14.96 -21.31
N ASP A 182 6.01 -15.70 -20.37
CA ASP A 182 6.33 -15.24 -19.00
C ASP A 182 5.10 -14.78 -18.19
N ARG A 183 3.94 -15.32 -18.57
CA ARG A 183 2.67 -15.09 -17.88
C ARG A 183 2.39 -16.18 -16.86
N PHE A 184 1.72 -15.80 -15.79
CA PHE A 184 1.32 -16.69 -14.73
C PHE A 184 -0.15 -16.49 -14.39
N ARG A 185 -0.85 -17.60 -14.11
CA ARG A 185 -2.15 -17.55 -13.44
C ARG A 185 -1.89 -17.62 -11.94
N VAL A 186 -2.52 -16.72 -11.20
CA VAL A 186 -2.31 -16.58 -9.76
C VAL A 186 -3.66 -16.69 -9.06
N ALA A 187 -3.78 -17.61 -8.11
CA ALA A 187 -4.93 -17.64 -7.21
C ALA A 187 -4.79 -16.51 -6.20
N THR A 188 -5.85 -15.73 -6.01
CA THR A 188 -5.84 -14.56 -5.12
C THR A 188 -6.95 -14.70 -4.09
N HIS A 189 -6.65 -14.53 -2.81
CA HIS A 189 -7.67 -14.40 -1.76
C HIS A 189 -7.25 -13.35 -0.75
N VAL A 190 -8.25 -12.77 -0.09
CA VAL A 190 -8.06 -11.85 1.04
C VAL A 190 -8.86 -12.41 2.22
N GLU A 191 -8.17 -12.58 3.34
CA GLU A 191 -8.72 -13.04 4.62
C GLU A 191 -8.72 -11.88 5.63
N ASN A 192 -9.65 -11.88 6.58
CA ASN A 192 -9.61 -10.98 7.74
C ASN A 192 -8.78 -11.58 8.90
N GLN A 193 -8.74 -10.91 10.05
CA GLN A 193 -8.02 -11.39 11.24
C GLN A 193 -8.55 -12.69 11.87
N ASP A 194 -9.76 -13.12 11.47
CA ASP A 194 -10.41 -14.34 11.95
C ASP A 194 -10.26 -15.50 10.95
N ASP A 195 -9.38 -15.34 9.94
CA ASP A 195 -9.14 -16.28 8.83
C ASP A 195 -10.38 -16.51 7.92
N ASP A 196 -11.39 -15.64 8.00
CA ASP A 196 -12.53 -15.68 7.09
C ASP A 196 -12.16 -15.07 5.73
N ILE A 197 -12.40 -15.81 4.64
CA ILE A 197 -12.21 -15.31 3.28
C ILE A 197 -13.25 -14.22 3.00
N VAL A 198 -12.79 -12.99 2.83
CA VAL A 198 -13.63 -11.84 2.44
C VAL A 198 -13.68 -11.64 0.93
N ILE A 199 -12.59 -11.96 0.23
CA ILE A 199 -12.47 -11.86 -1.22
C ILE A 199 -11.72 -13.08 -1.75
N GLN A 200 -12.18 -13.65 -2.86
CA GLN A 200 -11.45 -14.69 -3.60
C GLN A 200 -11.49 -14.42 -5.09
N GLY A 201 -10.55 -14.98 -5.84
CA GLY A 201 -10.41 -14.67 -7.25
C GLY A 201 -9.20 -15.27 -7.93
N THR A 202 -8.92 -14.77 -9.13
CA THR A 202 -7.76 -15.18 -9.94
C THR A 202 -7.22 -13.99 -10.73
N ALA A 203 -5.89 -13.84 -10.73
CA ALA A 203 -5.16 -12.88 -11.55
C ALA A 203 -4.46 -13.57 -12.72
N THR A 204 -4.22 -12.80 -13.79
CA THR A 204 -3.13 -13.08 -14.74
C THR A 204 -2.08 -11.99 -14.61
N ILE A 205 -0.82 -12.38 -14.42
CA ILE A 205 0.32 -11.47 -14.37
C ILE A 205 1.36 -11.84 -15.43
N LEU A 206 2.18 -10.87 -15.80
CA LEU A 206 3.42 -11.02 -16.57
C LEU A 206 4.56 -10.51 -15.67
N ILE A 207 5.70 -11.18 -15.65
CA ILE A 207 6.86 -10.73 -14.89
C ILE A 207 8.03 -10.56 -15.86
N ASP A 208 8.47 -9.31 -16.01
CA ASP A 208 9.64 -8.95 -16.82
C ASP A 208 10.88 -8.75 -15.93
N ASP A 209 12.06 -8.83 -16.53
CA ASP A 209 13.31 -8.43 -15.88
C ASP A 209 13.29 -6.94 -15.52
N LEU A 210 13.98 -6.57 -14.44
CA LEU A 210 14.17 -5.17 -14.09
C LEU A 210 15.02 -4.46 -15.15
N PRO A 211 14.70 -3.20 -15.50
CA PRO A 211 15.52 -2.45 -16.44
C PRO A 211 16.93 -2.27 -15.88
N HIS A 212 17.94 -2.46 -16.74
CA HIS A 212 19.32 -2.14 -16.38
C HIS A 212 19.46 -0.64 -16.14
N LEU A 213 19.79 -0.25 -14.91
CA LEU A 213 20.15 1.13 -14.59
C LEU A 213 21.59 1.36 -15.05
N HIS A 214 21.78 2.28 -16.00
CA HIS A 214 23.09 2.74 -16.47
C HIS A 214 23.64 3.87 -15.60
#